data_AF-A0A0C9ZXK8-F1
#
_entry.id   AF-A0A0C9ZXK8-F1
#
_cell.length_a   1.000
_cell.length_b   1.000
_cell.length_c   1.000
_cell.angle_alpha   90.00
_cell.angle_beta   90.00
_cell.angle_gamma   90.00
#
_symmetry.space_group_name_H-M   'P 1'
#
loop_
_entity.id
_entity.type
_entity.pdbx_description
1 polymer ?
#
loop_
_entity_poly.entity_id
_entity_poly.type
_entity_poly.pdbx_seq_one_letter_code
_entity_poly.pdbx_strand_id
1 'polypeptide(L)'
;MAPPNKSKTAAAKLEAMRAKRSQYYARCRESILAKRREIYHAANDDLDESLETLADCIAVVKYAKDDFMQHIQQSPQIFTIGVFTEYTKSFPDAPGSHGDREIFQRAISSIEDFLTRATRGQDGILQLCGVCDEWRAADQVCRSMKDTIAMVEDIYCHAVRDGDAELAVIHFLGGFLYQNYI
;
A
#
# COMPACT_ATOMS: atom_id res chain seq x y z
N MET A 1 -9.29 4.11 -48.02
CA MET A 1 -8.21 4.55 -47.10
C MET A 1 -8.48 3.94 -45.75
N ALA A 2 -7.65 2.97 -45.32
CA ALA A 2 -7.77 2.39 -43.98
C ALA A 2 -7.23 3.39 -42.93
N PRO A 3 -7.84 3.47 -41.73
CA PRO A 3 -7.34 4.38 -40.69
C PRO A 3 -5.99 3.89 -40.15
N PRO A 4 -5.06 4.80 -39.82
CA PRO A 4 -3.74 4.42 -39.32
C PRO A 4 -3.86 3.73 -37.96
N ASN A 5 -3.42 2.48 -37.92
CA ASN A 5 -3.40 1.64 -36.74
C ASN A 5 -2.39 2.22 -35.73
N LYS A 6 -2.87 2.95 -34.71
CA LYS A 6 -2.02 3.52 -33.66
C LYS A 6 -1.55 2.41 -32.72
N SER A 7 -0.60 1.59 -33.14
CA SER A 7 0.20 0.81 -32.19
C SER A 7 1.10 1.78 -31.44
N LYS A 8 0.58 2.39 -30.36
CA LYS A 8 1.42 3.10 -29.39
C LYS A 8 2.47 2.10 -28.89
N THR A 9 3.74 2.48 -28.98
CA THR A 9 4.88 1.70 -28.48
C THR A 9 4.66 1.32 -27.01
N ALA A 10 5.28 0.23 -26.54
CA ALA A 10 5.17 -0.21 -25.15
C ALA A 10 5.48 0.92 -24.16
N ALA A 11 6.52 1.72 -24.45
CA ALA A 11 6.87 2.91 -23.68
C ALA A 11 5.73 3.96 -23.64
N ALA A 12 5.11 4.27 -24.78
CA ALA A 12 3.99 5.21 -24.84
C ALA A 12 2.73 4.69 -24.14
N LYS A 13 2.53 3.36 -24.08
CA LYS A 13 1.47 2.75 -23.27
C LYS A 13 1.77 2.88 -21.78
N LEU A 14 3.00 2.59 -21.36
CA LEU A 14 3.44 2.71 -19.97
C LEU A 14 3.29 4.15 -19.45
N GLU A 15 3.72 5.13 -20.24
CA GLU A 15 3.60 6.54 -19.90
C GLU A 15 2.13 6.98 -19.80
N ALA A 16 1.27 6.54 -20.74
CA ALA A 16 -0.15 6.80 -20.67
C ALA A 16 -0.81 6.16 -19.43
N MET A 17 -0.39 4.95 -19.04
CA MET A 17 -0.88 4.28 -17.82
C MET A 17 -0.45 5.02 -16.56
N ARG A 18 0.83 5.43 -16.47
CA ARG A 18 1.35 6.26 -15.36
C ARG A 18 0.59 7.59 -15.24
N ALA A 19 0.33 8.26 -16.36
CA ALA A 19 -0.44 9.50 -16.38
C ALA A 19 -1.89 9.29 -15.91
N LYS A 20 -2.57 8.24 -16.39
CA LYS A 20 -3.93 7.88 -15.95
C LYS A 20 -3.98 7.54 -14.45
N ARG A 21 -2.98 6.82 -13.94
CA ARG A 21 -2.84 6.51 -12.51
C ARG A 21 -2.73 7.81 -11.70
N SER A 22 -1.81 8.69 -12.09
CA SER A 22 -1.61 9.99 -11.42
C SER A 22 -2.90 10.81 -11.36
N GLN A 23 -3.70 10.82 -12.42
CA GLN A 23 -4.99 11.53 -12.44
C GLN A 23 -6.05 10.91 -11.53
N TYR A 24 -6.12 9.58 -11.47
CA TYR A 24 -7.05 8.89 -10.56
C TYR A 24 -6.69 9.16 -9.10
N TYR A 25 -5.43 8.99 -8.73
CA TYR A 25 -4.97 9.32 -7.38
C TYR A 25 -5.20 10.78 -7.05
N ALA A 26 -4.93 11.73 -7.95
CA ALA A 26 -5.23 13.14 -7.71
C ALA A 26 -6.72 13.39 -7.41
N ARG A 27 -7.63 12.65 -8.04
CA ARG A 27 -9.08 12.77 -7.85
C ARG A 27 -9.57 12.14 -6.55
N CYS A 28 -9.03 10.97 -6.19
CA CYS A 28 -9.43 10.22 -5.00
C CYS A 28 -8.56 10.53 -3.77
N ARG A 29 -7.52 11.36 -3.92
CA ARG A 29 -6.55 11.68 -2.86
C ARG A 29 -7.25 12.17 -1.60
N GLU A 30 -8.18 13.11 -1.72
CA GLU A 30 -8.85 13.67 -0.55
C GLU A 30 -9.75 12.66 0.15
N SER A 31 -10.47 11.81 -0.59
CA SER A 31 -11.30 10.78 0.03
C SER A 31 -10.46 9.68 0.69
N ILE A 32 -9.35 9.28 0.07
CA ILE A 32 -8.39 8.31 0.65
C ILE A 32 -7.77 8.89 1.92
N LEU A 33 -7.31 10.15 1.89
CA LEU A 33 -6.73 10.81 3.06
C LEU A 33 -7.77 11.09 4.15
N ALA A 34 -9.01 11.42 3.80
CA ALA A 34 -10.10 11.59 4.76
C ALA A 34 -10.40 10.28 5.50
N LYS A 35 -10.56 9.17 4.76
CA LYS A 35 -10.80 7.85 5.34
C LYS A 35 -9.66 7.41 6.28
N ARG A 36 -8.41 7.64 5.87
CA ARG A 36 -7.23 7.37 6.71
C ARG A 36 -7.19 8.23 7.99
N ARG A 37 -7.63 9.50 7.91
CA ARG A 37 -7.73 10.38 9.09
C ARG A 37 -8.82 9.92 10.04
N GLU A 38 -9.98 9.50 9.54
CA GLU A 38 -11.06 8.95 10.37
C GLU A 38 -10.61 7.69 11.13
N ILE A 39 -9.93 6.76 10.44
CA ILE A 39 -9.35 5.56 11.06
C ILE A 39 -8.33 5.94 12.14
N TYR A 40 -7.45 6.90 11.84
CA TYR A 40 -6.44 7.37 12.80
C TYR A 40 -7.07 8.01 14.05
N HIS A 41 -8.13 8.79 13.90
CA HIS A 41 -8.83 9.39 15.04
C HIS A 41 -9.57 8.33 15.87
N ALA A 42 -10.28 7.41 15.21
CA ALA A 42 -10.96 6.31 15.90
C ALA A 42 -9.99 5.40 16.68
N ALA A 43 -8.83 5.09 16.11
CA ALA A 43 -7.82 4.24 16.76
C ALA A 43 -7.12 4.93 17.96
N ASN A 44 -7.12 6.26 18.01
CA ASN A 44 -6.52 7.02 19.11
C ASN A 44 -7.49 7.28 20.27
N ASP A 45 -8.80 7.34 20.03
CA ASP A 45 -9.80 7.57 21.09
C ASP A 45 -9.96 6.36 22.04
N ASP A 46 -9.62 5.14 21.60
CA ASP A 46 -9.86 3.90 22.36
C ASP A 46 -8.66 3.42 23.24
N LEU A 47 -7.49 4.08 23.20
CA LEU A 47 -6.26 3.53 23.79
C LEU A 47 -5.43 4.57 24.56
N ASP A 48 -5.99 5.06 25.67
CA ASP A 48 -5.30 5.81 26.72
C ASP A 48 -4.42 4.87 27.58
N GLU A 49 -3.38 4.31 26.95
CA GLU A 49 -2.27 3.70 27.68
C GLU A 49 -1.05 4.59 27.43
N SER A 50 -0.79 5.51 28.37
CA SER A 50 0.28 6.50 28.27
C SER A 50 1.61 5.81 27.97
N LEU A 51 2.19 6.10 26.81
CA LEU A 51 3.59 5.75 26.56
C LEU A 51 4.44 6.75 27.35
N GLU A 52 4.75 6.39 28.59
CA GLU A 52 5.35 7.33 29.55
C GLU A 52 6.84 7.58 29.29
N THR A 53 7.54 6.64 28.63
CA THR A 53 8.98 6.75 28.39
C THR A 53 9.37 6.59 26.93
N LEU A 54 10.55 7.14 26.59
CA LEU A 54 11.16 6.97 25.28
C LEU A 54 11.42 5.48 24.96
N ALA A 55 11.81 4.70 25.97
CA ALA A 55 12.06 3.27 25.81
C ALA A 55 10.78 2.51 25.43
N ASP A 56 9.64 2.85 26.03
CA ASP A 56 8.35 2.24 25.70
C ASP A 56 7.93 2.59 24.27
N CYS A 57 8.08 3.85 23.87
CA CYS A 57 7.77 4.29 22.52
C CYS A 57 8.62 3.53 21.47
N ILE A 58 9.92 3.40 21.71
CA ILE A 58 10.83 2.64 20.85
C ILE A 58 10.45 1.16 20.81
N ALA A 59 10.09 0.58 21.94
CA ALA A 59 9.66 -0.82 22.02
C ALA A 59 8.40 -1.06 21.17
N VAL A 60 7.41 -0.18 21.24
CA VAL A 60 6.19 -0.26 20.42
C VAL A 60 6.51 -0.23 18.92
N VAL A 61 7.34 0.72 18.47
CA VAL A 61 7.77 0.79 17.06
C VAL A 61 8.48 -0.49 16.65
N LYS A 62 9.38 -0.99 17.51
CA LYS A 62 10.14 -2.21 17.25
C LYS A 62 9.22 -3.43 17.13
N TYR A 63 8.28 -3.64 18.06
CA TYR A 63 7.36 -4.76 17.98
C TYR A 63 6.45 -4.68 16.75
N ALA A 64 5.93 -3.49 16.45
CA ALA A 64 5.13 -3.29 15.23
C ALA A 64 5.93 -3.61 13.96
N LYS A 65 7.21 -3.20 13.90
CA LYS A 65 8.12 -3.54 12.81
C LYS A 65 8.36 -5.05 12.73
N ASP A 66 8.68 -5.69 13.84
CA ASP A 66 9.03 -7.12 13.86
C ASP A 66 7.82 -7.98 13.45
N ASP A 67 6.63 -7.68 13.98
CA ASP A 67 5.37 -8.30 13.56
C ASP A 67 5.10 -8.10 12.05
N PHE A 68 5.28 -6.87 11.57
CA PHE A 68 5.12 -6.54 10.15
C PHE A 68 6.09 -7.36 9.29
N MET A 69 7.38 -7.38 9.62
CA MET A 69 8.40 -8.10 8.84
C MET A 69 8.15 -9.62 8.84
N GLN A 70 7.65 -10.17 9.95
CA GLN A 70 7.21 -11.55 10.03
C GLN A 70 6.00 -11.81 9.13
N HIS A 71 5.01 -10.91 9.14
CA HIS A 71 3.80 -11.01 8.31
C HIS A 71 4.13 -10.96 6.81
N ILE A 72 4.97 -10.02 6.37
CA ILE A 72 5.33 -9.82 4.96
C ILE A 72 6.44 -10.75 4.46
N GLN A 73 6.89 -11.70 5.28
CA GLN A 73 7.98 -12.63 4.96
C GLN A 73 9.23 -11.90 4.43
N GLN A 74 9.65 -10.86 5.17
CA GLN A 74 10.88 -10.08 4.97
C GLN A 74 10.94 -9.12 3.77
N SER A 75 10.00 -9.14 2.81
CA SER A 75 10.04 -8.23 1.65
C SER A 75 8.65 -7.72 1.25
N PRO A 76 8.46 -6.38 1.22
CA PRO A 76 7.24 -5.76 0.69
C PRO A 76 6.88 -6.23 -0.72
N GLN A 77 7.88 -6.42 -1.58
CA GLN A 77 7.71 -6.88 -2.95
C GLN A 77 7.22 -8.33 -2.99
N ILE A 78 7.84 -9.23 -2.21
CA ILE A 78 7.43 -10.64 -2.13
C ILE A 78 5.99 -10.74 -1.61
N PHE A 79 5.67 -10.00 -0.55
CA PHE A 79 4.30 -9.93 -0.03
C PHE A 79 3.30 -9.45 -1.10
N THR A 80 3.61 -8.34 -1.79
CA THR A 80 2.73 -7.79 -2.84
C THR A 80 2.52 -8.78 -3.98
N ILE A 81 3.57 -9.49 -4.41
CA ILE A 81 3.47 -10.54 -5.43
C ILE A 81 2.59 -11.69 -4.92
N GLY A 82 2.72 -12.07 -3.65
CA GLY A 82 1.88 -13.09 -3.02
C GLY A 82 0.40 -12.71 -3.04
N VAL A 83 0.07 -11.48 -2.63
CA VAL A 83 -1.30 -10.94 -2.66
C VAL A 83 -1.85 -10.92 -4.09
N PHE A 84 -1.07 -10.45 -5.06
CA PHE A 84 -1.48 -10.47 -6.46
C PHE A 84 -1.70 -11.89 -6.99
N THR A 85 -0.85 -12.84 -6.59
CA THR A 85 -0.99 -14.24 -6.97
C THR A 85 -2.28 -14.85 -6.38
N GLU A 86 -2.58 -14.58 -5.11
CA GLU A 86 -3.84 -15.01 -4.48
C GLU A 86 -5.06 -14.46 -5.24
N TYR A 87 -5.02 -13.19 -5.62
CA TYR A 87 -6.05 -12.56 -6.45
C TYR A 87 -6.22 -13.24 -7.81
N THR A 88 -5.13 -13.53 -8.52
CA THR A 88 -5.24 -14.21 -9.83
C THR A 88 -5.80 -15.63 -9.72
N LYS A 89 -5.58 -16.30 -8.59
CA LYS A 89 -6.13 -17.65 -8.32
C LYS A 89 -7.62 -17.63 -7.98
N SER A 90 -8.18 -16.49 -7.58
CA SER A 90 -9.61 -16.36 -7.29
C SER A 90 -10.43 -16.01 -8.54
N PHE A 91 -9.82 -16.03 -9.73
CA PHE A 91 -10.52 -15.77 -10.98
C PHE A 91 -11.58 -16.86 -11.23
N PRO A 92 -12.84 -16.48 -11.44
CA PRO A 92 -13.90 -17.43 -11.73
C PRO A 92 -13.76 -17.97 -13.16
N ASP A 93 -14.15 -19.23 -13.36
CA ASP A 93 -14.18 -19.87 -14.69
C ASP A 93 -15.23 -19.24 -15.63
N ALA A 94 -16.21 -18.51 -15.06
CA ALA A 94 -17.28 -17.87 -15.81
C ALA A 94 -16.81 -16.56 -16.47
N PRO A 95 -17.06 -16.36 -17.78
CA PRO A 95 -16.67 -15.14 -18.48
C PRO A 95 -17.42 -13.92 -17.93
N GLY A 96 -16.70 -12.81 -17.77
CA GLY A 96 -17.25 -11.52 -17.31
C GLY A 96 -17.34 -11.36 -15.80
N SER A 97 -16.82 -12.31 -15.03
CA SER A 97 -16.67 -12.18 -13.58
C SER A 97 -15.21 -11.88 -13.22
N HIS A 98 -15.00 -11.19 -12.10
CA HIS A 98 -13.70 -10.69 -11.66
C HIS A 98 -13.14 -11.54 -10.51
N GLY A 99 -11.82 -11.49 -10.32
CA GLY A 99 -11.20 -12.04 -9.11
C GLY A 99 -11.74 -11.40 -7.83
N ASP A 100 -11.59 -12.10 -6.71
CA ASP A 100 -11.97 -11.63 -5.38
C ASP A 100 -11.11 -10.43 -4.94
N ARG A 101 -11.72 -9.25 -5.01
CA ARG A 101 -11.08 -7.98 -4.66
C ARG A 101 -10.92 -7.79 -3.14
N GLU A 102 -11.62 -8.55 -2.31
CA GLU A 102 -11.49 -8.47 -0.85
C GLU A 102 -10.10 -8.91 -0.38
N ILE A 103 -9.39 -9.71 -1.17
CA ILE A 103 -7.97 -10.09 -0.94
C ILE A 103 -7.10 -8.84 -0.76
N PHE A 104 -7.24 -7.84 -1.64
CA PHE A 104 -6.46 -6.60 -1.55
C PHE A 104 -6.83 -5.78 -0.31
N GLN A 105 -8.13 -5.69 -0.01
CA GLN A 105 -8.61 -4.94 1.14
C GLN A 105 -8.11 -5.55 2.44
N ARG A 106 -8.20 -6.88 2.59
CA ARG A 106 -7.67 -7.61 3.76
C ARG A 106 -6.17 -7.40 3.92
N ALA A 107 -5.41 -7.44 2.82
CA ALA A 107 -3.96 -7.21 2.84
C ALA A 107 -3.58 -5.75 3.20
N ILE A 108 -4.36 -4.76 2.74
CA ILE A 108 -4.15 -3.36 3.11
C ILE A 108 -4.45 -3.15 4.59
N SER A 109 -5.61 -3.64 5.06
CA SER A 109 -6.02 -3.50 6.46
C SER A 109 -5.02 -4.14 7.43
N SER A 110 -4.49 -5.33 7.10
CA SER A 110 -3.47 -5.96 7.95
C SER A 110 -2.20 -5.11 8.10
N ILE A 111 -1.79 -4.39 7.06
CA ILE A 111 -0.64 -3.48 7.14
C ILE A 111 -0.99 -2.18 7.87
N GLU A 112 -2.19 -1.65 7.68
CA GLU A 112 -2.68 -0.47 8.40
C GLU A 112 -2.69 -0.69 9.92
N ASP A 113 -2.97 -1.90 10.38
CA ASP A 113 -2.90 -2.26 11.81
C ASP A 113 -1.46 -2.14 12.36
N PHE A 114 -0.45 -2.63 11.64
CA PHE A 114 0.96 -2.46 12.02
C PHE A 114 1.37 -0.99 12.00
N LEU A 115 0.96 -0.26 10.95
CA LEU A 115 1.28 1.14 10.77
C LEU A 115 0.68 2.00 11.88
N THR A 116 -0.55 1.72 12.31
CA THR A 116 -1.21 2.43 13.41
C THR A 116 -0.41 2.29 14.70
N ARG A 117 0.01 1.07 15.05
CA ARG A 117 0.86 0.81 16.21
C ARG A 117 2.22 1.52 16.11
N ALA A 118 2.89 1.42 14.96
CA ALA A 118 4.18 2.07 14.75
C ALA A 118 4.07 3.61 14.80
N THR A 119 3.01 4.19 14.25
CA THR A 119 2.77 5.64 14.26
C THR A 119 2.55 6.15 15.68
N ARG A 120 1.81 5.42 16.52
CA ARG A 120 1.67 5.76 17.95
C ARG A 120 3.02 5.84 18.66
N GLY A 121 3.89 4.84 18.45
CA GLY A 121 5.24 4.87 19.00
C GLY A 121 6.07 6.03 18.44
N GLN A 122 6.00 6.30 17.13
CA GLN A 122 6.65 7.44 16.49
C GLN A 122 6.21 8.78 17.08
N ASP A 123 4.91 8.97 17.32
CA ASP A 123 4.34 10.19 17.87
C ASP A 123 4.73 10.38 19.34
N GLY A 124 4.79 9.30 20.12
CA GLY A 124 5.34 9.33 21.48
C GLY A 124 6.80 9.79 21.52
N ILE A 125 7.65 9.25 20.62
CA ILE A 125 9.04 9.72 20.46
C ILE A 125 9.07 11.22 20.13
N LEU A 126 8.24 11.65 19.17
CA LEU A 126 8.16 13.05 18.74
C LEU A 126 7.82 13.98 19.90
N GLN A 127 6.85 13.59 20.73
CA GLN A 127 6.41 14.38 21.89
C GLN A 127 7.49 14.46 22.98
N LEU A 128 8.21 13.36 23.23
CA LEU A 128 9.21 13.29 24.31
C LEU A 128 10.54 13.96 23.96
N CYS A 129 10.99 13.84 22.70
CA CYS A 129 12.35 14.25 22.32
C CYS A 129 12.45 14.95 20.95
N GLY A 130 11.32 15.20 20.27
CA GLY A 130 11.30 15.89 18.99
C GLY A 130 11.81 15.03 17.83
N VAL A 131 12.31 15.68 16.77
CA VAL A 131 12.87 15.01 15.59
C VAL A 131 14.32 14.62 15.86
N CYS A 132 14.51 13.52 16.60
CA CYS A 132 15.80 12.90 16.88
C CYS A 132 16.08 11.69 15.96
N ASP A 133 17.18 10.98 16.21
CA ASP A 133 17.56 9.80 15.41
C ASP A 133 16.59 8.63 15.61
N GLU A 134 16.07 8.44 16.82
CA GLU A 134 15.04 7.44 17.13
C GLU A 134 13.74 7.75 16.38
N TRP A 135 13.34 9.03 16.32
CA TRP A 135 12.17 9.44 15.56
C TRP A 135 12.35 9.19 14.07
N ARG A 136 13.53 9.49 13.52
CA ARG A 136 13.86 9.22 12.11
C ARG A 136 13.88 7.73 11.79
N ALA A 137 14.38 6.92 12.72
CA ALA A 137 14.34 5.47 12.59
C ALA A 137 12.90 4.94 12.58
N ALA A 138 12.04 5.47 13.46
CA ALA A 138 10.61 5.15 13.47
C ALA A 138 9.90 5.62 12.19
N ASP A 139 10.23 6.82 11.69
CA ASP A 139 9.69 7.34 10.43
C ASP A 139 10.03 6.41 9.25
N GLN A 140 11.26 5.88 9.20
CA GLN A 140 11.66 4.93 8.16
C GLN A 140 10.85 3.63 8.21
N VAL A 141 10.51 3.13 9.41
CA VAL A 141 9.62 1.97 9.59
C VAL A 141 8.22 2.28 9.06
N CYS A 142 7.64 3.41 9.49
CA CYS A 142 6.31 3.83 9.04
C CYS A 142 6.24 4.05 7.52
N ARG A 143 7.30 4.59 6.92
CA ARG A 143 7.41 4.72 5.45
C ARG A 143 7.41 3.38 4.75
N SER A 144 8.17 2.40 5.25
CA SER A 144 8.19 1.04 4.67
C SER A 144 6.80 0.39 4.65
N MET A 145 6.04 0.53 5.74
CA MET A 145 4.66 0.04 5.81
C MET A 145 3.74 0.78 4.82
N LYS A 146 3.85 2.12 4.73
CA LYS A 146 3.10 2.94 3.76
C LYS A 146 3.43 2.59 2.31
N ASP A 147 4.70 2.33 2.00
CA ASP A 147 5.14 1.90 0.67
C ASP A 147 4.55 0.53 0.32
N THR A 148 4.50 -0.38 1.28
CA THR A 148 3.87 -1.70 1.08
C THR A 148 2.37 -1.58 0.80
N ILE A 149 1.65 -0.74 1.56
CA ILE A 149 0.24 -0.41 1.28
C ILE A 149 0.10 0.16 -0.13
N ALA A 150 0.94 1.12 -0.52
CA ALA A 150 0.88 1.75 -1.83
C ALA A 150 1.11 0.75 -2.98
N MET A 151 1.99 -0.26 -2.78
CA MET A 151 2.21 -1.32 -3.76
C MET A 151 0.96 -2.18 -3.97
N VAL A 152 0.27 -2.56 -2.89
CA VAL A 152 -0.98 -3.34 -2.96
C VAL A 152 -2.12 -2.50 -3.53
N GLU A 153 -2.25 -1.24 -3.09
CA GLU A 153 -3.26 -0.29 -3.59
C GLU A 153 -3.12 -0.04 -5.09
N ASP A 154 -1.90 0.03 -5.62
CA ASP A 154 -1.65 0.24 -7.06
C ASP A 154 -2.30 -0.87 -7.90
N ILE A 155 -2.12 -2.13 -7.49
CA ILE A 155 -2.72 -3.29 -8.14
C ILE A 155 -4.25 -3.24 -8.00
N TYR A 156 -4.74 -2.96 -6.79
CA TYR A 156 -6.16 -2.88 -6.52
C TYR A 156 -6.86 -1.79 -7.35
N CYS A 157 -6.24 -0.62 -7.51
CA CYS A 157 -6.77 0.46 -8.34
C CYS A 157 -6.95 0.03 -9.80
N HIS A 158 -6.00 -0.72 -10.33
CA HIS A 158 -6.10 -1.27 -11.68
C HIS A 158 -7.17 -2.37 -11.78
N ALA A 159 -7.30 -3.23 -10.76
CA ALA A 159 -8.35 -4.24 -10.66
C ALA A 159 -9.76 -3.65 -10.65
N VAL A 160 -9.95 -2.53 -9.98
CA VAL A 160 -11.26 -1.86 -9.92
C VAL A 160 -11.55 -1.07 -11.20
N ARG A 161 -10.56 -0.36 -11.75
CA ARG A 161 -10.80 0.62 -12.82
C ARG A 161 -10.74 0.01 -14.22
N ASP A 162 -9.74 -0.83 -14.47
CA ASP A 162 -9.38 -1.25 -15.82
C ASP A 162 -9.73 -2.73 -16.09
N GLY A 163 -9.93 -3.51 -15.01
CA GLY A 163 -10.34 -4.92 -15.06
C GLY A 163 -9.17 -5.88 -15.32
N ASP A 164 -9.46 -7.18 -15.23
CA ASP A 164 -8.46 -8.27 -15.17
C ASP A 164 -7.56 -8.34 -16.40
N ALA A 165 -8.13 -8.11 -17.60
CA ALA A 165 -7.37 -8.12 -18.85
C ALA A 165 -6.33 -7.00 -18.90
N GLU A 166 -6.66 -5.79 -18.40
CA GLU A 166 -5.69 -4.70 -18.37
C GLU A 166 -4.63 -4.91 -17.27
N LEU A 167 -4.97 -5.54 -16.13
CA LEU A 167 -3.94 -5.92 -15.15
C LEU A 167 -2.85 -6.80 -15.77
N ALA A 168 -3.23 -7.78 -16.59
CA ALA A 168 -2.26 -8.65 -17.24
C ALA A 168 -1.31 -7.84 -18.16
N VAL A 169 -1.86 -6.85 -18.88
CA VAL A 169 -1.06 -5.95 -19.72
C VAL A 169 -0.13 -5.08 -18.87
N ILE A 170 -0.62 -4.51 -17.76
CA ILE A 170 0.18 -3.68 -16.84
C ILE A 170 1.32 -4.50 -16.25
N HIS A 171 1.02 -5.71 -15.78
CA HIS A 171 2.00 -6.63 -15.22
C HIS A 171 3.13 -6.94 -16.20
N PHE A 172 2.76 -7.31 -17.43
CA PHE A 172 3.70 -7.66 -18.50
C PHE A 172 4.60 -6.48 -18.89
N LEU A 173 4.09 -5.26 -18.80
CA LEU A 173 4.83 -4.05 -19.15
C LEU A 173 5.68 -3.48 -18.00
N GLY A 174 5.74 -4.14 -16.83
CA GLY A 174 6.48 -3.61 -15.69
C GLY A 174 5.84 -2.36 -15.09
N GLY A 175 4.51 -2.22 -15.21
CA GLY A 175 3.78 -1.00 -14.86
C GLY A 175 3.47 -0.84 -13.38
N PHE A 176 3.52 -1.91 -12.59
CA PHE A 176 3.18 -1.85 -11.17
C PHE A 176 4.27 -1.19 -10.33
N LEU A 177 3.84 -0.57 -9.24
CA LEU A 177 4.74 0.12 -8.32
C LEU A 177 5.84 -0.81 -7.79
N TYR A 178 5.48 -2.02 -7.34
CA TYR A 178 6.43 -2.98 -6.76
C TYR A 178 7.54 -3.42 -7.74
N GLN A 179 7.32 -3.30 -9.05
CA GLN A 179 8.30 -3.67 -10.08
C GLN A 179 9.39 -2.61 -10.27
N ASN A 180 9.24 -1.41 -9.70
CA ASN A 180 10.26 -0.34 -9.78
C ASN A 180 11.28 -0.39 -8.63
N TYR A 181 11.15 -1.36 -7.72
CA TYR A 181 12.02 -1.53 -6.54
C TYR A 181 12.92 -2.77 -6.68
N ILE A 182 13.25 -3.17 -7.92
CA ILE A 182 14.14 -4.29 -8.27
C ILE A 182 15.49 -3.73 -8.75
#